data_AF-A0A6C0GV39-F1
#
_entry.id   AF-A0A6C0GV39-F1
#
_cell.length_a   1.000
_cell.length_b   1.000
_cell.length_c   1.000
_cell.angle_alpha   90.00
_cell.angle_beta   90.00
_cell.angle_gamma   90.00
#
_symmetry.space_group_name_H-M   'P 1'
#
loop_
_entity.id
_entity.type
_entity.pdbx_description
1 polymer ?
#
loop_
_entity_poly.entity_id
_entity_poly.type
_entity_poly.pdbx_seq_one_letter_code
_entity_poly.pdbx_strand_id
1 'polypeptide(L)'
;MGTYRILGSPRTAWDVSLEETSTRKAQIYKERYEASIGKDTAFCLGSYVFMWDVKQERTHTWFSMFIDTGEELSMVDALHYLWTGKPPVNSSPVVEPLQINGKMPQDNVVLDATSIHTASIKAFDAEDSLQYRWEILPELTGYELNEGGEGETKPEIIKGLYMSSINQAQIQFKAPPVEGPYRMFVYVLDGHHHVATANIPFYVIP
;
A
#
# COMPACT_ATOMS: atom_id res chain seq x y z
N MET A 1 -13.55 -8.09 -17.77
CA MET A 1 -13.00 -7.00 -16.94
C MET A 1 -12.80 -7.50 -15.52
N GLY A 2 -11.54 -7.65 -15.08
CA GLY A 2 -11.21 -7.90 -13.68
C GLY A 2 -10.67 -6.61 -13.07
N THR A 3 -11.40 -6.02 -12.12
CA THR A 3 -10.88 -4.97 -11.23
C THR A 3 -9.68 -5.49 -10.44
N TYR A 4 -8.76 -4.63 -9.99
CA TYR A 4 -7.84 -5.02 -8.91
C TYR A 4 -8.76 -5.53 -7.79
N ARG A 5 -8.49 -6.69 -7.20
CA ARG A 5 -9.46 -7.39 -6.35
C ARG A 5 -8.79 -7.80 -5.06
N ILE A 6 -9.54 -7.65 -3.97
CA ILE A 6 -9.20 -8.23 -2.68
C ILE A 6 -9.34 -9.76 -2.75
N LEU A 7 -10.42 -10.23 -3.37
CA LEU A 7 -10.68 -11.64 -3.62
C LEU A 7 -9.69 -12.20 -4.64
N GLY A 8 -8.87 -13.17 -4.21
CA GLY A 8 -7.84 -13.81 -5.02
C GLY A 8 -6.41 -13.32 -4.74
N SER A 9 -6.23 -12.30 -3.89
CA SER A 9 -4.89 -11.98 -3.35
C SER A 9 -4.39 -13.10 -2.45
N PRO A 10 -3.06 -13.37 -2.43
CA PRO A 10 -2.46 -14.22 -1.40
C PRO A 10 -2.82 -13.72 0.00
N ARG A 11 -2.89 -14.63 0.97
CA ARG A 11 -3.26 -14.32 2.35
C ARG A 11 -2.22 -14.87 3.33
N THR A 12 -2.13 -14.22 4.48
CA THR A 12 -1.33 -14.72 5.61
C THR A 12 -1.95 -15.97 6.23
N ALA A 13 -1.21 -16.63 7.11
CA ALA A 13 -1.68 -17.75 7.91
C ALA A 13 -2.87 -17.41 8.83
N TRP A 14 -3.06 -16.12 9.15
CA TRP A 14 -4.19 -15.60 9.93
C TRP A 14 -5.28 -14.96 9.03
N ASP A 15 -5.38 -15.41 7.78
CA ASP A 15 -6.43 -15.06 6.81
C ASP A 15 -6.53 -13.56 6.49
N VAL A 16 -5.40 -12.87 6.39
CA VAL A 16 -5.36 -11.44 6.03
C VAL A 16 -4.73 -11.27 4.65
N SER A 17 -5.37 -10.49 3.78
CA SER A 17 -4.91 -10.34 2.41
C SER A 17 -3.62 -9.54 2.31
N LEU A 18 -2.69 -10.00 1.47
CA LEU A 18 -1.48 -9.29 1.12
C LEU A 18 -1.82 -8.21 0.08
N GLU A 19 -1.34 -7.00 0.34
CA GLU A 19 -1.56 -5.85 -0.55
C GLU A 19 -0.28 -5.55 -1.32
N GLU A 20 -0.43 -5.32 -2.62
CA GLU A 20 0.68 -4.95 -3.50
C GLU A 20 1.20 -3.54 -3.18
N THR A 21 2.48 -3.29 -3.45
CA THR A 21 3.03 -1.93 -3.40
C THR A 21 2.39 -1.04 -4.45
N SER A 22 2.42 0.29 -4.26
CA SER A 22 1.95 1.24 -5.27
C SER A 22 2.63 1.02 -6.63
N THR A 23 3.94 0.76 -6.63
CA THR A 23 4.71 0.43 -7.84
C THR A 23 4.13 -0.79 -8.55
N ARG A 24 3.85 -1.88 -7.83
CA ARG A 24 3.29 -3.09 -8.45
C ARG A 24 1.84 -2.87 -8.89
N LYS A 25 1.05 -2.11 -8.13
CA LYS A 25 -0.30 -1.68 -8.57
C LYS A 25 -0.23 -0.91 -9.88
N ALA A 26 0.67 0.07 -10.03
CA ALA A 26 0.87 0.81 -11.28
C ALA A 26 1.08 -0.10 -12.49
N GLN A 27 1.96 -1.10 -12.34
CA GLN A 27 2.20 -2.12 -13.37
C GLN A 27 0.93 -2.90 -13.71
N ILE A 28 0.19 -3.34 -12.69
CA ILE A 28 -1.08 -4.06 -12.85
C ILE A 28 -2.12 -3.22 -13.60
N TYR A 29 -2.22 -1.91 -13.30
CA TYR A 29 -3.11 -1.00 -14.01
C TYR A 29 -2.75 -0.90 -15.50
N LYS A 30 -1.46 -0.73 -15.80
CA LYS A 30 -0.94 -0.70 -17.17
C LYS A 30 -1.23 -2.00 -17.93
N GLU A 31 -0.82 -3.13 -17.37
CA GLU A 31 -1.03 -4.46 -17.95
C GLU A 31 -2.51 -4.70 -18.29
N ARG A 32 -3.43 -4.30 -17.39
CA ARG A 32 -4.87 -4.50 -17.58
C ARG A 32 -5.48 -3.56 -18.60
N TYR A 33 -5.07 -2.30 -18.58
CA TYR A 33 -5.52 -1.33 -19.56
C TYR A 33 -5.11 -1.79 -20.97
N GLU A 34 -3.83 -2.12 -21.17
CA GLU A 34 -3.30 -2.57 -22.46
C GLU A 34 -3.94 -3.88 -22.93
N ALA A 35 -4.14 -4.85 -22.03
CA ALA A 35 -4.70 -6.15 -22.39
C ALA A 35 -6.20 -6.12 -22.73
N SER A 36 -6.95 -5.14 -22.20
CA SER A 36 -8.41 -5.11 -22.30
C SER A 36 -8.95 -3.86 -22.98
N ILE A 37 -8.62 -2.67 -22.47
CA ILE A 37 -9.21 -1.40 -22.90
C ILE A 37 -8.50 -0.90 -24.16
N GLY A 38 -7.18 -0.76 -24.11
CA GLY A 38 -6.38 -0.29 -25.24
C GLY A 38 -6.35 -1.26 -26.43
N LYS A 39 -6.64 -2.54 -26.20
CA LYS A 39 -6.66 -3.57 -27.26
C LYS A 39 -7.94 -3.57 -28.08
N ASP A 40 -9.09 -3.26 -27.48
CA ASP A 40 -10.39 -3.31 -28.16
C ASP A 40 -10.74 -1.97 -28.79
N THR A 41 -10.12 -1.66 -29.93
CA THR A 41 -10.41 -0.44 -30.68
C THR A 41 -11.69 -0.53 -31.51
N ALA A 42 -12.37 -1.68 -31.51
CA ALA A 42 -13.56 -1.91 -32.35
C ALA A 42 -14.86 -1.62 -31.59
N PHE A 43 -14.93 -1.99 -30.31
CA PHE A 43 -16.15 -1.87 -29.50
C PHE A 43 -15.96 -1.13 -28.17
N CYS A 44 -14.74 -1.03 -27.65
CA CYS A 44 -14.48 -0.28 -26.42
C CYS A 44 -14.37 1.22 -26.73
N LEU A 45 -15.33 2.00 -26.24
CA LEU A 45 -15.32 3.47 -26.39
C LEU A 45 -14.51 4.17 -25.29
N GLY A 46 -14.02 3.43 -24.30
CA GLY A 46 -13.27 3.95 -23.16
C GLY A 46 -13.56 3.21 -21.86
N SER A 47 -13.06 3.77 -20.76
CA SER A 47 -13.17 3.20 -19.42
C SER A 47 -13.26 4.29 -18.35
N TYR A 48 -13.93 3.98 -17.25
CA TYR A 48 -13.90 4.78 -16.03
C TYR A 48 -13.09 4.04 -14.98
N VAL A 49 -12.08 4.69 -14.42
CA VAL A 49 -11.20 4.06 -13.46
C VAL A 49 -11.76 4.14 -12.05
N PHE A 50 -11.47 3.12 -11.25
CA PHE A 50 -11.84 3.04 -9.84
C PHE A 50 -10.60 2.64 -9.03
N MET A 51 -10.24 3.31 -7.94
CA MET A 51 -10.93 4.44 -7.29
C MET A 51 -10.09 5.72 -7.41
N TRP A 52 -10.63 6.73 -8.10
CA TRP A 52 -9.99 8.05 -8.20
C TRP A 52 -10.28 8.89 -6.94
N ASP A 53 -9.91 8.37 -5.78
CA ASP A 53 -10.08 9.02 -4.48
C ASP A 53 -9.30 8.24 -3.39
N VAL A 54 -9.55 8.56 -2.13
CA VAL A 54 -9.16 7.82 -0.93
C VAL A 54 -10.41 7.23 -0.26
N LYS A 55 -10.38 5.94 0.04
CA LYS A 55 -11.44 5.25 0.79
C LYS A 55 -10.83 4.06 1.50
N GLN A 56 -11.26 3.84 2.73
CA GLN A 56 -11.00 2.59 3.42
C GLN A 56 -11.77 1.45 2.73
N GLU A 57 -11.03 0.48 2.20
CA GLU A 57 -11.57 -0.74 1.61
C GLU A 57 -10.56 -1.88 1.87
N ARG A 58 -10.74 -2.60 2.97
CA ARG A 58 -9.76 -3.46 3.67
C ARG A 58 -8.59 -2.66 4.26
N THR A 59 -7.95 -1.85 3.45
CA THR A 59 -6.98 -0.84 3.87
C THR A 59 -7.29 0.48 3.18
N HIS A 60 -6.84 1.59 3.75
CA HIS A 60 -6.99 2.93 3.15
C HIS A 60 -6.13 3.13 1.90
N THR A 61 -5.22 2.19 1.57
CA THR A 61 -4.38 2.24 0.37
C THR A 61 -4.80 1.24 -0.70
N TRP A 62 -5.77 0.35 -0.44
CA TRP A 62 -6.02 -0.81 -1.29
C TRP A 62 -6.36 -0.42 -2.74
N PHE A 63 -7.42 0.35 -2.92
CA PHE A 63 -7.85 0.87 -4.23
C PHE A 63 -7.60 2.36 -4.42
N SER A 64 -7.24 3.07 -3.35
CA SER A 64 -7.01 4.51 -3.37
C SER A 64 -5.90 4.87 -4.35
N MET A 65 -6.12 5.94 -5.11
CA MET A 65 -5.12 6.53 -6.02
C MET A 65 -4.40 7.74 -5.43
N PHE A 66 -4.88 8.20 -4.29
CA PHE A 66 -4.34 9.29 -3.52
C PHE A 66 -4.15 8.83 -2.07
N ILE A 67 -3.48 9.63 -1.26
CA ILE A 67 -3.52 9.51 0.20
C ILE A 67 -4.31 10.66 0.82
N ASP A 68 -4.65 10.56 2.10
CA ASP A 68 -5.53 11.52 2.80
C ASP A 68 -5.07 12.99 2.69
N THR A 69 -3.76 13.21 2.49
CA THR A 69 -3.13 14.52 2.35
C THR A 69 -3.12 15.07 0.91
N GLY A 70 -3.60 14.29 -0.07
CA GLY A 70 -3.80 14.68 -1.46
C GLY A 70 -2.75 14.17 -2.44
N GLU A 71 -1.60 13.68 -1.98
CA GLU A 71 -0.51 13.22 -2.84
C GLU A 71 -0.91 12.04 -3.71
N GLU A 72 -0.40 12.03 -4.95
CA GLU A 72 -0.72 11.05 -5.99
C GLU A 72 0.12 9.78 -5.83
N LEU A 73 -0.52 8.62 -5.99
CA LEU A 73 0.18 7.32 -6.05
C LEU A 73 0.59 7.02 -7.49
N SER A 74 1.61 6.18 -7.66
CA SER A 74 2.13 5.76 -8.98
C SER A 74 1.07 5.19 -9.95
N MET A 75 -0.10 4.77 -9.48
CA MET A 75 -1.22 4.42 -10.36
C MET A 75 -1.71 5.61 -11.20
N VAL A 76 -1.63 6.83 -10.68
CA VAL A 76 -1.96 8.07 -11.41
C VAL A 76 -0.97 8.30 -12.56
N ASP A 77 0.33 8.12 -12.33
CA ASP A 77 1.37 8.20 -13.37
C ASP A 77 1.12 7.20 -14.50
N ALA A 78 0.76 5.97 -14.14
CA ALA A 78 0.45 4.93 -15.13
C ALA A 78 -0.73 5.35 -16.01
N LEU A 79 -1.80 5.90 -15.43
CA LEU A 79 -2.95 6.40 -16.19
C LEU A 79 -2.62 7.64 -17.01
N HIS A 80 -1.82 8.57 -16.48
CA HIS A 80 -1.34 9.73 -17.22
C HIS A 80 -0.63 9.30 -18.50
N TYR A 81 0.27 8.33 -18.40
CA TYR A 81 0.96 7.77 -19.56
C TYR A 81 -0.01 7.11 -20.54
N LEU A 82 -0.93 6.27 -20.05
CA LEU A 82 -1.88 5.54 -20.90
C LEU A 82 -2.84 6.47 -21.65
N TRP A 83 -3.25 7.58 -21.04
CA TRP A 83 -4.20 8.51 -21.64
C TRP A 83 -3.56 9.55 -22.56
N THR A 84 -2.32 9.95 -22.28
CA THR A 84 -1.65 11.03 -23.03
C THR A 84 -0.56 10.53 -23.99
N GLY A 85 -0.09 9.30 -23.80
CA GLY A 85 1.06 8.73 -24.49
C GLY A 85 2.42 9.25 -24.01
N LYS A 86 2.46 10.05 -22.94
CA LYS A 86 3.69 10.67 -22.41
C LYS A 86 3.82 10.41 -20.91
N PRO A 87 5.03 10.15 -20.39
CA PRO A 87 5.22 10.04 -18.95
C PRO A 87 4.96 11.39 -18.27
N PRO A 88 4.58 11.39 -16.98
CA PRO A 88 4.50 12.64 -16.23
C PRO A 88 5.90 13.29 -16.15
N VAL A 89 5.93 14.61 -15.96
CA VAL A 89 7.19 15.37 -15.88
C VAL A 89 7.95 15.04 -14.60
N ASN A 90 7.21 14.79 -13.51
CA ASN A 90 7.74 14.23 -12.28
C ASN A 90 7.01 12.91 -12.00
N SER A 91 7.72 11.85 -11.65
CA SER A 91 7.12 10.55 -11.40
C SER A 91 7.06 10.25 -9.91
N SER A 92 6.07 9.47 -9.49
CA SER A 92 6.01 8.97 -8.12
C SER A 92 7.22 8.08 -7.80
N PRO A 93 7.66 8.04 -6.53
CA PRO A 93 8.73 7.14 -6.12
C PRO A 93 8.45 5.67 -6.45
N VAL A 94 9.51 4.90 -6.65
CA VAL A 94 9.46 3.45 -6.88
C VAL A 94 9.88 2.74 -5.60
N VAL A 95 9.12 1.72 -5.18
CA VAL A 95 9.38 0.96 -3.95
C VAL A 95 9.39 -0.55 -4.17
N GLU A 96 10.31 -1.23 -3.49
CA GLU A 96 10.28 -2.68 -3.29
C GLU A 96 9.33 -3.04 -2.13
N PRO A 97 8.92 -4.32 -1.98
CA PRO A 97 8.13 -4.77 -0.84
C PRO A 97 8.76 -4.39 0.50
N LEU A 98 7.93 -3.90 1.43
CA LEU A 98 8.32 -3.62 2.80
C LEU A 98 8.71 -4.91 3.54
N GLN A 99 9.76 -4.84 4.37
CA GLN A 99 10.26 -5.99 5.13
C GLN A 99 10.31 -5.70 6.63
N ILE A 100 10.09 -6.74 7.44
CA ILE A 100 10.36 -6.76 8.88
C ILE A 100 11.39 -7.84 9.18
N ASN A 101 12.53 -7.46 9.77
CA ASN A 101 13.67 -8.34 10.04
C ASN A 101 14.13 -9.13 8.79
N GLY A 102 14.08 -8.50 7.62
CA GLY A 102 14.41 -9.11 6.33
C GLY A 102 13.36 -10.08 5.78
N LYS A 103 12.22 -10.27 6.47
CA LYS A 103 11.09 -11.09 5.99
C LYS A 103 10.13 -10.25 5.16
N MET A 104 9.62 -10.85 4.09
CA MET A 104 8.64 -10.28 3.17
C MET A 104 7.19 -10.57 3.64
N PRO A 105 6.17 -9.89 3.09
CA PRO A 105 4.77 -10.11 3.50
C PRO A 105 4.28 -11.55 3.41
N GLN A 106 4.74 -12.31 2.41
CA GLN A 106 4.38 -13.73 2.24
C GLN A 106 5.01 -14.69 3.26
N ASP A 107 5.98 -14.22 4.05
CA ASP A 107 6.71 -15.06 5.00
C ASP A 107 6.00 -15.21 6.36
N ASN A 108 4.76 -14.70 6.48
CA ASN A 108 3.95 -14.77 7.71
C ASN A 108 4.70 -14.27 8.95
N VAL A 109 4.96 -12.96 9.00
CA VAL A 109 5.73 -12.35 10.08
C VAL A 109 5.00 -12.50 11.42
N VAL A 110 5.60 -13.25 12.35
CA VAL A 110 5.15 -13.37 13.75
C VAL A 110 6.23 -12.77 14.66
N LEU A 111 5.82 -11.91 15.59
CA LEU A 111 6.67 -11.14 16.49
C LEU A 111 6.23 -11.38 17.95
N ASP A 112 7.17 -11.38 18.89
CA ASP A 112 6.84 -11.45 20.31
C ASP A 112 6.33 -10.09 20.80
N ALA A 113 5.43 -10.09 21.77
CA ALA A 113 4.89 -8.87 22.35
C ALA A 113 6.05 -8.05 22.94
N THR A 114 6.05 -6.74 22.68
CA THR A 114 7.05 -5.80 23.22
C THR A 114 8.50 -5.98 22.75
N SER A 115 8.82 -6.94 21.86
CA SER A 115 10.16 -7.06 21.31
C SER A 115 10.46 -5.98 20.27
N ILE A 116 11.76 -5.69 20.09
CA ILE A 116 12.25 -4.67 19.15
C ILE A 116 12.59 -5.34 17.82
N HIS A 117 12.12 -4.73 16.74
CA HIS A 117 12.32 -5.21 15.37
C HIS A 117 12.74 -4.08 14.44
N THR A 118 13.30 -4.47 13.31
CA THR A 118 13.70 -3.53 12.24
C THR A 118 12.73 -3.67 11.09
N ALA A 119 12.15 -2.55 10.66
CA ALA A 119 11.42 -2.46 9.40
C ALA A 119 12.26 -1.68 8.39
N SER A 120 12.24 -2.12 7.13
CA SER A 120 13.04 -1.50 6.07
C SER A 120 12.33 -1.58 4.74
N ILE A 121 12.41 -0.50 3.99
CA ILE A 121 11.98 -0.43 2.59
C ILE A 121 13.12 0.07 1.73
N LYS A 122 13.19 -0.42 0.49
CA LYS A 122 14.03 0.19 -0.54
C LYS A 122 13.13 1.03 -1.43
N ALA A 123 13.57 2.25 -1.65
CA ALA A 123 12.90 3.20 -2.51
C ALA A 123 13.90 3.91 -3.40
N PHE A 124 13.44 4.33 -4.57
CA PHE A 124 14.21 5.06 -5.55
C PHE A 124 13.33 6.11 -6.22
N ASP A 125 13.92 7.27 -6.47
CA ASP A 125 13.35 8.37 -7.23
C ASP A 125 14.51 9.02 -7.99
N ALA A 126 14.32 9.31 -9.28
CA ALA A 126 15.40 9.80 -10.13
C ALA A 126 15.53 11.33 -10.05
N GLU A 127 14.47 12.00 -9.64
CA GLU A 127 14.29 13.43 -9.67
C GLU A 127 14.51 14.04 -8.28
N ASP A 128 14.07 13.36 -7.22
CA ASP A 128 13.82 13.96 -5.93
C ASP A 128 14.45 13.25 -4.72
N SER A 129 14.55 13.98 -3.61
CA SER A 129 14.95 13.42 -2.32
C SER A 129 13.75 12.85 -1.57
N LEU A 130 13.92 11.66 -0.99
CA LEU A 130 12.83 10.93 -0.38
C LEU A 130 12.64 11.21 1.11
N GLN A 131 11.39 11.39 1.52
CA GLN A 131 10.94 11.42 2.91
C GLN A 131 10.07 10.21 3.23
N TYR A 132 10.08 9.79 4.49
CA TYR A 132 9.40 8.59 4.94
C TYR A 132 8.42 8.90 6.07
N ARG A 133 7.24 8.28 5.99
CA ARG A 133 6.24 8.26 7.06
C ARG A 133 5.86 6.81 7.31
N TRP A 134 5.72 6.44 8.59
CA TRP A 134 5.37 5.09 9.00
C TRP A 134 4.13 5.10 9.88
N GLU A 135 3.26 4.12 9.68
CA GLU A 135 2.08 3.89 10.51
C GLU A 135 2.00 2.41 10.89
N ILE A 136 1.65 2.13 12.15
CA ILE A 136 1.27 0.78 12.60
C ILE A 136 -0.19 0.86 13.03
N LEU A 137 -1.02 0.02 12.44
CA LEU A 137 -2.46 -0.05 12.68
C LEU A 137 -2.83 -1.48 13.12
N PRO A 138 -3.86 -1.65 13.96
CA PRO A 138 -4.55 -2.93 14.09
C PRO A 138 -5.03 -3.39 12.72
N GLU A 139 -4.94 -4.69 12.44
CA GLU A 139 -5.51 -5.26 11.22
C GLU A 139 -7.01 -5.50 11.42
N LEU A 140 -7.83 -5.07 10.48
CA LEU A 140 -9.27 -5.36 10.51
C LEU A 140 -9.52 -6.84 10.22
N THR A 141 -10.36 -7.48 11.03
CA THR A 141 -10.72 -8.89 10.85
C THR A 141 -12.22 -9.14 11.00
N GLY A 142 -12.70 -10.24 10.40
CA GLY A 142 -14.05 -10.73 10.60
C GLY A 142 -15.13 -9.68 10.33
N TYR A 143 -15.92 -9.35 11.36
CA TYR A 143 -17.07 -8.44 11.25
C TYR A 143 -16.68 -7.00 10.95
N GLU A 144 -15.42 -6.59 11.19
CA GLU A 144 -14.94 -5.23 10.92
C GLU A 144 -14.74 -4.96 9.42
N LEU A 145 -14.68 -6.04 8.62
CA LEU A 145 -14.52 -6.01 7.16
C LEU A 145 -15.86 -5.74 6.44
N ASN A 146 -16.81 -5.05 7.09
CA ASN A 146 -18.13 -4.62 6.61
C ASN A 146 -18.50 -5.06 5.17
N GLU A 147 -18.97 -6.29 5.01
CA GLU A 147 -19.29 -6.88 3.69
C GLU A 147 -20.64 -6.39 3.11
N GLY A 148 -21.39 -5.58 3.88
CA GLY A 148 -22.75 -5.13 3.58
C GLY A 148 -22.90 -3.73 2.99
N GLY A 149 -21.79 -3.03 2.70
CA GLY A 149 -21.82 -1.70 2.05
C GLY A 149 -21.98 -0.50 3.00
N GLU A 150 -21.85 -0.68 4.31
CA GLU A 150 -21.90 0.40 5.31
C GLU A 150 -20.60 1.24 5.38
N GLY A 151 -19.63 0.95 4.51
CA GLY A 151 -18.31 1.55 4.53
C GLY A 151 -17.43 0.99 5.64
N GLU A 152 -16.13 0.98 5.43
CA GLU A 152 -15.15 0.62 6.47
C GLU A 152 -14.50 1.89 7.01
N THR A 153 -14.03 1.85 8.26
CA THR A 153 -13.31 2.97 8.89
C THR A 153 -11.85 2.60 9.08
N LYS A 154 -10.94 3.50 8.70
CA LYS A 154 -9.49 3.32 8.94
C LYS A 154 -9.24 3.15 10.45
N PRO A 155 -8.54 2.09 10.89
CA PRO A 155 -8.17 1.94 12.29
C PRO A 155 -7.29 3.09 12.79
N GLU A 156 -7.36 3.35 14.09
CA GLU A 156 -6.49 4.36 14.73
C GLU A 156 -5.02 3.92 14.73
N ILE A 157 -4.13 4.89 14.48
CA ILE A 157 -2.68 4.66 14.48
C ILE A 157 -2.20 4.41 15.91
N ILE A 158 -1.43 3.34 16.11
CA ILE A 158 -0.82 3.03 17.41
C ILE A 158 0.41 3.92 17.60
N LYS A 159 0.34 4.81 18.60
CA LYS A 159 1.42 5.76 18.93
C LYS A 159 2.44 5.14 19.88
N GLY A 160 3.67 5.67 19.86
CA GLY A 160 4.70 5.34 20.86
C GLY A 160 5.44 4.02 20.63
N LEU A 161 5.32 3.41 19.45
CA LEU A 161 6.01 2.16 19.09
C LEU A 161 7.40 2.38 18.48
N TYR A 162 7.70 3.57 17.93
CA TYR A 162 8.94 3.82 17.22
C TYR A 162 10.10 4.15 18.16
N MET A 163 11.26 3.51 17.93
CA MET A 163 12.48 3.66 18.72
C MET A 163 13.52 4.55 18.05
N SER A 164 13.33 4.90 16.78
CA SER A 164 14.22 5.73 15.96
C SER A 164 13.44 6.86 15.30
N SER A 165 14.17 7.77 14.62
CA SER A 165 13.55 8.70 13.68
C SER A 165 12.70 7.93 12.67
N ILE A 166 11.50 8.43 12.42
CA ILE A 166 10.57 7.82 11.46
C ILE A 166 10.74 8.37 10.04
N ASN A 167 11.65 9.32 9.81
CA ASN A 167 11.91 9.86 8.48
C ASN A 167 13.10 9.16 7.79
N GLN A 168 13.13 7.83 7.86
CA GLN A 168 14.20 7.01 7.30
C GLN A 168 13.64 5.77 6.59
N ALA A 169 14.37 5.28 5.59
CA ALA A 169 14.05 4.05 4.85
C ALA A 169 14.08 2.79 5.74
N GLN A 170 14.78 2.86 6.87
CA GLN A 170 14.84 1.81 7.88
C GLN A 170 14.55 2.42 9.25
N ILE A 171 13.68 1.76 10.02
CA ILE A 171 13.31 2.18 11.37
C ILE A 171 13.39 1.00 12.34
N GLN A 172 13.58 1.32 13.62
CA GLN A 172 13.35 0.37 14.71
C GLN A 172 12.01 0.66 15.38
N PHE A 173 11.25 -0.39 15.65
CA PHE A 173 9.97 -0.30 16.34
C PHE A 173 9.82 -1.43 17.34
N LYS A 174 8.96 -1.19 18.33
CA LYS A 174 8.53 -2.15 19.33
C LYS A 174 7.22 -2.77 18.85
N ALA A 175 7.11 -4.10 18.86
CA ALA A 175 5.86 -4.77 18.58
C ALA A 175 4.78 -4.34 19.60
N PRO A 176 3.51 -4.18 19.19
CA PRO A 176 2.40 -3.93 20.10
C PRO A 176 2.39 -4.91 21.28
N PRO A 177 1.92 -4.49 22.48
CA PRO A 177 1.90 -5.34 23.66
C PRO A 177 0.72 -6.32 23.72
N VAL A 178 -0.26 -6.15 22.82
CA VAL A 178 -1.47 -6.98 22.78
C VAL A 178 -1.31 -8.00 21.66
N GLU A 179 -1.67 -9.25 21.94
CA GLU A 179 -1.71 -10.31 20.94
C GLU A 179 -2.71 -9.96 19.83
N GLY A 180 -2.35 -10.26 18.58
CA GLY A 180 -3.25 -10.09 17.45
C GLY A 180 -2.57 -9.67 16.15
N PRO A 181 -3.36 -9.50 15.08
CA PRO A 181 -2.86 -9.07 13.79
C PRO A 181 -2.74 -7.54 13.71
N TYR A 182 -1.68 -7.09 13.05
CA TYR A 182 -1.36 -5.69 12.82
C TYR A 182 -0.84 -5.51 11.40
N ARG A 183 -0.86 -4.26 10.92
CA ARG A 183 -0.25 -3.89 9.65
C ARG A 183 0.62 -2.68 9.82
N MET A 184 1.84 -2.77 9.31
CA MET A 184 2.73 -1.64 9.15
C MET A 184 2.61 -1.09 7.74
N PHE A 185 2.41 0.22 7.61
CA PHE A 185 2.42 0.96 6.37
C PHE A 185 3.64 1.88 6.33
N VAL A 186 4.16 2.08 5.13
CA VAL A 186 5.15 3.10 4.84
C VAL A 186 4.69 3.92 3.64
N TYR A 187 4.90 5.23 3.75
CA TYR A 187 4.70 6.21 2.69
C TYR A 187 6.05 6.83 2.39
N VAL A 188 6.43 6.81 1.12
CA VAL A 188 7.67 7.39 0.62
C VAL A 188 7.30 8.57 -0.26
N LEU A 189 7.58 9.79 0.21
CA LEU A 189 7.19 11.04 -0.43
C LEU A 189 8.37 11.66 -1.17
N ASP A 190 8.12 12.21 -2.34
CA ASP A 190 9.10 12.94 -3.17
C ASP A 190 9.25 14.42 -2.76
N GLY A 191 8.26 14.98 -2.06
CA GLY A 191 8.19 16.42 -1.75
C GLY A 191 7.56 17.27 -2.84
N HIS A 192 7.09 16.65 -3.93
CA HIS A 192 6.45 17.27 -5.10
C HIS A 192 5.08 16.65 -5.40
N HIS A 193 4.34 16.32 -4.33
CA HIS A 193 2.95 15.84 -4.38
C HIS A 193 2.78 14.41 -4.92
N HIS A 194 3.83 13.60 -4.93
CA HIS A 194 3.73 12.16 -5.18
C HIS A 194 4.17 11.33 -3.98
N VAL A 195 3.64 10.12 -3.94
CA VAL A 195 3.90 9.17 -2.87
C VAL A 195 3.93 7.75 -3.40
N ALA A 196 4.80 6.93 -2.82
CA ALA A 196 4.76 5.49 -2.97
C ALA A 196 4.36 4.84 -1.65
N THR A 197 3.60 3.75 -1.74
CA THR A 197 3.12 3.02 -0.57
C THR A 197 3.49 1.55 -0.62
N ALA A 198 3.81 1.01 0.55
CA ALA A 198 3.92 -0.41 0.78
C ALA A 198 3.42 -0.71 2.20
N ASN A 199 3.00 -1.95 2.43
CA ASN A 199 2.65 -2.39 3.77
C ASN A 199 2.99 -3.86 3.97
N ILE A 200 3.03 -4.26 5.24
CA ILE A 200 3.29 -5.64 5.64
C ILE A 200 2.39 -6.00 6.84
N PRO A 201 1.55 -7.04 6.72
CA PRO A 201 0.84 -7.58 7.87
C PRO A 201 1.81 -8.41 8.73
N PHE A 202 1.64 -8.35 10.04
CA PHE A 202 2.34 -9.19 11.01
C PHE A 202 1.41 -9.57 12.16
N TYR A 203 1.76 -10.64 12.87
CA TYR A 203 1.02 -11.11 14.04
C TYR A 203 1.88 -10.98 15.28
N VAL A 204 1.29 -10.53 16.39
CA VAL A 204 1.95 -10.47 17.69
C VAL A 204 1.48 -11.63 18.55
N ILE A 205 2.42 -12.34 19.17
CA ILE A 205 2.16 -13.39 20.18
C ILE A 205 2.69 -12.97 21.56
N PRO A 206 2.15 -13.51 22.67
CA PRO A 206 2.60 -13.19 24.02
C PRO A 206 4.07 -13.48 24.34
#